data_AF-A0A392W0L5-F1
#
_entry.id   AF-A0A392W0L5-F1
#
_cell.length_a   1.000
_cell.length_b   1.000
_cell.length_c   1.000
_cell.angle_alpha   90.00
_cell.angle_beta   90.00
_cell.angle_gamma   90.00
#
_symmetry.space_group_name_H-M   'P 1'
#
loop_
_entity.id
_entity.type
_entity.pdbx_description
1 polymer ?
#
loop_
_entity_poly.entity_id
_entity_poly.type
_entity_poly.pdbx_seq_one_letter_code
_entity_poly.pdbx_strand_id
1 'polypeptide(L)' 'PVQHSALVLLSYIALHVPDSEELARAEILGVLEWASKQPNMTQHETIEALLQESKSRLELYQSR' A
#
# COMPACT_ATOMS: atom_id res chain seq x y z
N PRO A 1 -12.44 -9.20 -7.61
CA PRO A 1 -13.26 -8.98 -6.38
C PRO A 1 -12.45 -9.02 -5.08
N VAL A 2 -11.73 -10.11 -4.79
CA VAL A 2 -10.98 -10.24 -3.51
C VAL A 2 -9.68 -9.42 -3.50
N GLN A 3 -8.99 -9.32 -4.64
CA GLN A 3 -7.69 -8.63 -4.74
C GLN A 3 -7.81 -7.12 -4.45
N HIS A 4 -8.86 -6.45 -4.94
CA HIS A 4 -9.12 -5.03 -4.63
C HIS A 4 -9.38 -4.80 -3.16
N SER A 5 -10.23 -5.63 -2.53
CA SER A 5 -10.52 -5.50 -1.10
C SER A 5 -9.29 -5.79 -0.23
N ALA A 6 -8.46 -6.77 -0.62
CA ALA A 6 -7.21 -7.06 0.06
C ALA A 6 -6.21 -5.91 -0.08
N LEU A 7 -6.10 -5.31 -1.27
CA LEU A 7 -5.23 -4.16 -1.51
C LEU A 7 -5.65 -2.96 -0.67
N VAL A 8 -6.94 -2.64 -0.64
CA VAL A 8 -7.49 -1.54 0.17
C VAL A 8 -7.19 -1.76 1.65
N LEU A 9 -7.45 -2.97 2.16
CA LEU A 9 -7.14 -3.32 3.56
C LEU A 9 -5.64 -3.15 3.85
N LEU A 10 -4.78 -3.62 2.95
CA LEU A 10 -3.34 -3.53 3.10
C LEU A 10 -2.86 -2.07 3.09
N SER A 11 -3.40 -1.24 2.20
CA SER A 11 -3.10 0.20 2.18
C SER A 11 -3.53 0.90 3.47
N TYR A 12 -4.67 0.53 4.05
CA TYR A 12 -5.07 1.06 5.36
C TYR A 12 -4.14 0.62 6.49
N ILE A 13 -3.72 -0.64 6.50
CA ILE A 13 -2.76 -1.14 7.50
C ILE A 13 -1.44 -0.38 7.38
N ALA A 14 -0.89 -0.25 6.16
CA ALA A 14 0.33 0.51 5.90
C ALA A 14 0.21 2.00 6.25
N LEU A 15 -0.98 2.58 6.11
CA LEU A 15 -1.25 3.97 6.47
C LEU A 15 -1.21 4.20 8.00
N HIS A 16 -1.75 3.26 8.76
CA HIS A 16 -1.95 3.40 10.20
C HIS A 16 -0.80 2.83 11.04
N VAL A 17 -0.09 1.83 10.54
CA VAL A 17 1.02 1.16 11.25
C VAL A 17 2.27 1.05 10.36
N PRO A 18 2.76 2.17 9.77
CA PRO A 18 3.89 2.13 8.83
C PRO A 18 5.23 1.72 9.46
N ASP A 19 5.32 1.75 10.79
CA ASP A 19 6.51 1.40 11.59
C ASP A 19 6.59 -0.08 11.96
N SER A 20 5.60 -0.90 11.59
CA SER A 20 5.60 -2.34 11.88
C SER A 20 6.73 -3.07 11.13
N GLU A 21 7.55 -3.79 11.89
CA GLU A 21 8.60 -4.65 11.34
C GLU A 21 8.03 -5.75 10.43
N GLU A 22 6.83 -6.23 10.71
CA GLU A 22 6.13 -7.21 9.87
C GLU A 22 5.82 -6.66 8.48
N LEU A 23 5.44 -5.38 8.37
CA LEU A 23 5.21 -4.75 7.06
C LEU A 23 6.49 -4.57 6.27
N ALA A 24 7.60 -4.26 6.95
CA ALA A 24 8.92 -4.22 6.33
C ALA A 24 9.36 -5.62 5.86
N ARG A 25 9.22 -6.63 6.71
CA ARG A 25 9.57 -8.03 6.41
C ARG A 25 8.73 -8.62 5.29
N ALA A 26 7.46 -8.26 5.20
CA ALA A 26 6.55 -8.71 4.16
C ALA A 26 6.67 -7.91 2.85
N GLU A 27 7.63 -6.98 2.75
CA GLU A 27 7.88 -6.16 1.56
C GLU A 27 6.62 -5.43 1.06
N ILE A 28 5.79 -4.96 2.01
CA ILE A 28 4.49 -4.35 1.69
C ILE A 28 4.65 -3.13 0.77
N LEU A 29 5.74 -2.38 0.91
CA LEU A 29 6.05 -1.27 0.01
C LEU A 29 6.16 -1.74 -1.45
N GLY A 30 6.88 -2.83 -1.70
CA GLY A 30 7.01 -3.41 -3.04
C GLY A 30 5.67 -3.91 -3.59
N VAL A 31 4.80 -4.47 -2.74
CA VAL A 31 3.45 -4.88 -3.12
C VAL A 31 2.59 -3.68 -3.52
N LEU A 32 2.63 -2.59 -2.74
CA LEU A 32 1.89 -1.37 -3.02
C LEU A 32 2.41 -0.67 -4.30
N GLU A 33 3.72 -0.65 -4.52
CA GLU A 33 4.32 -0.15 -5.76
C GLU A 33 3.90 -0.97 -6.99
N TRP A 34 3.95 -2.29 -6.88
CA TRP A 34 3.53 -3.19 -7.94
C TRP A 34 2.05 -2.96 -8.27
N ALA A 35 1.18 -2.88 -7.26
CA ALA A 35 -0.24 -2.66 -7.44
C ALA A 35 -0.56 -1.29 -8.05
N SER A 36 0.20 -0.25 -7.68
CA SER A 36 0.09 1.09 -8.26
C SER A 36 0.42 1.14 -9.75
N LYS A 37 1.19 0.17 -10.27
CA LYS A 37 1.53 0.05 -11.69
C LYS A 37 0.50 -0.77 -12.47
N GLN A 38 -0.46 -1.41 -11.79
CA GLN A 38 -1.51 -2.21 -12.43
C GLN A 38 -2.76 -1.36 -12.71
N PRO A 39 -3.11 -1.08 -13.98
CA PRO A 39 -4.29 -0.26 -14.31
C PRO A 39 -5.59 -0.85 -13.79
N ASN A 40 -5.63 -2.18 -13.64
CA ASN A 40 -6.80 -2.90 -13.12
C ASN A 40 -7.01 -2.70 -11.62
N MET A 41 -5.98 -2.31 -10.87
CA MET A 41 -6.03 -2.10 -9.42
C MET A 41 -6.29 -0.64 -9.05
N THR A 42 -5.98 0.31 -9.92
CA THR A 42 -6.16 1.76 -9.73
C THR A 42 -7.37 2.34 -10.46
N GLN A 43 -8.31 1.50 -10.93
CA GLN A 43 -9.50 1.97 -11.67
C GLN A 43 -10.38 2.96 -10.89
N HIS A 44 -10.29 2.95 -9.56
CA HIS A 44 -10.98 3.90 -8.70
C HIS A 44 -10.00 4.94 -8.19
N GLU A 45 -10.25 6.22 -8.48
CA GLU A 45 -9.41 7.35 -8.02
C GLU A 45 -9.16 7.33 -6.51
N THR A 46 -10.15 6.89 -5.72
CA THR A 46 -10.02 6.75 -4.27
C THR A 46 -9.00 5.69 -3.86
N ILE A 47 -8.91 4.58 -4.60
CA ILE A 47 -7.93 3.51 -4.35
C ILE A 47 -6.54 3.99 -4.77
N GLU A 48 -6.45 4.73 -5.89
CA GLU A 48 -5.19 5.32 -6.32
C GLU A 48 -4.65 6.32 -5.28
N ALA A 49 -5.48 7.23 -4.78
CA ALA A 49 -5.10 8.16 -3.72
C ALA A 49 -4.66 7.44 -2.43
N LEU A 50 -5.39 6.39 -2.03
CA LEU A 50 -5.04 5.58 -0.85
C LEU A 50 -3.71 4.84 -1.03
N LEU A 51 -3.45 4.30 -2.22
CA LEU A 51 -2.18 3.67 -2.56
C LEU A 51 -1.02 4.65 -2.50
N GLN A 52 -1.18 5.86 -3.05
CA GLN A 52 -0.13 6.88 -3.02
C GLN A 52 0.19 7.31 -1.59
N GLU A 53 -0.82 7.60 -0.77
CA GLU A 53 -0.63 8.04 0.61
C GLU A 53 0.01 6.93 1.47
N SER A 54 -0.51 5.70 1.37
CA SER A 54 0.03 4.56 2.14
C SER A 54 1.48 4.25 1.77
N LYS A 55 1.86 4.33 0.49
CA LYS A 55 3.26 4.19 0.06
C LYS A 55 4.14 5.29 0.63
N SER A 56 3.77 6.56 0.47
CA SER A 56 4.57 7.69 0.95
C SER A 56 4.82 7.59 2.46
N ARG A 57 3.80 7.19 3.22
CA ARG A 57 3.94 6.91 4.65
C ARG A 57 4.91 5.76 4.89
N LEU A 58 4.71 4.62 4.26
CA LEU A 58 5.55 3.44 4.47
C LEU A 58 7.02 3.69 4.09
N GLU A 59 7.28 4.41 2.99
CA GLU A 59 8.62 4.85 2.57
C GLU A 59 9.31 5.72 3.62
N LEU A 60 8.60 6.66 4.23
CA LEU A 60 9.16 7.54 5.26
C LEU A 60 9.62 6.79 6.51
N TYR A 61 8.98 5.66 6.84
CA TYR A 61 9.33 4.84 8.00
C TYR A 61 10.37 3.76 7.66
N GLN A 62 10.33 3.18 6.46
CA GLN A 62 11.29 2.15 6.01
C GLN A 62 12.62 2.72 5.53
N SER A 63 12.70 4.02 5.23
CA SER A 63 13.94 4.74 4.86
C SER A 63 14.77 5.19 6.08
N ARG A 64 14.30 4.88 7.30
CA ARG A 64 15.00 5.17 8.56
C ARG A 64 15.73 3.94 9.08
#